data_AF-A0A959SNE9-F1
#
_entry.id   AF-A0A959SNE9-F1
#
_cell.length_a   1.000
_cell.length_b   1.000
_cell.length_c   1.000
_cell.angle_alpha   90.00
_cell.angle_beta   90.00
_cell.angle_gamma   90.00
#
_symmetry.space_group_name_H-M   'P 1'
#
loop_
_entity.id
_entity.type
_entity.pdbx_description
1 polymer ?
#
loop_
_entity_poly.entity_id
_entity_poly.type
_entity_poly.pdbx_seq_one_letter_code
_entity_poly.pdbx_strand_id
1 'polypeptide(L)'
;LTVREVLASPAAAQDHLFVVDEAEAFEGVVSLADLRNADAGATLATLAVMPQTVGTRDDLRTAAGELARSPGNGPLAVVEDHTVIGLLTLPNVLRAYRKRQEANMEHDASILLHRRRLKVMVQGKQLFRKVLLRK
;
A
#
# COMPACT_ATOMS: atom_id res chain seq x y z
N LEU A 1 -0.11 5.23 6.76
CA LEU A 1 -0.49 4.05 5.98
C LEU A 1 0.45 2.94 6.37
N THR A 2 -0.04 2.00 7.15
CA THR A 2 0.71 0.86 7.69
C THR A 2 0.59 -0.33 6.74
N VAL A 3 1.51 -1.28 6.79
CA VAL A 3 1.45 -2.51 5.99
C VAL A 3 0.14 -3.27 6.26
N ARG A 4 -0.33 -3.28 7.51
CA ARG A 4 -1.60 -3.90 7.91
C ARG A 4 -2.81 -3.34 7.17
N GLU A 5 -2.87 -2.02 6.95
CA GLU A 5 -3.97 -1.38 6.21
C GLU A 5 -3.99 -1.78 4.72
N VAL A 6 -2.82 -2.09 4.14
CA VAL A 6 -2.70 -2.52 2.74
C VAL A 6 -3.16 -3.97 2.58
N LEU A 7 -2.80 -4.85 3.52
CA LEU A 7 -3.24 -6.25 3.54
C LEU A 7 -4.76 -6.42 3.71
N ALA A 8 -5.41 -5.52 4.45
CA ALA A 8 -6.86 -5.56 4.67
C ALA A 8 -7.69 -5.17 3.43
N SER A 9 -7.07 -4.67 2.36
CA SER A 9 -7.75 -4.35 1.10
C SER A 9 -7.88 -5.62 0.25
N PRO A 10 -9.06 -5.95 -0.30
CA PRO A 10 -9.23 -7.13 -1.14
C PRO A 10 -8.27 -7.06 -2.35
N ALA A 11 -7.35 -8.02 -2.43
CA ALA A 11 -6.34 -8.07 -3.46
C ALA A 11 -6.85 -8.79 -4.72
N ALA A 12 -6.37 -8.30 -5.86
CA ALA A 12 -6.58 -8.87 -7.18
C ALA A 12 -5.80 -10.19 -7.38
N ALA A 13 -5.92 -10.78 -8.57
CA ALA A 13 -5.29 -12.00 -9.07
C ALA A 13 -4.07 -12.51 -8.26
N GLN A 14 -4.17 -13.76 -7.79
CA GLN A 14 -3.14 -14.40 -7.00
C GLN A 14 -1.98 -14.85 -7.90
N ASP A 15 -0.93 -14.02 -7.99
CA ASP A 15 0.26 -14.35 -8.80
C ASP A 15 1.33 -15.13 -8.02
N HIS A 16 1.17 -15.27 -6.70
CA HIS A 16 2.14 -15.88 -5.79
C HIS A 16 1.44 -16.80 -4.78
N LEU A 17 2.11 -17.87 -4.40
CA LEU A 17 1.66 -18.88 -3.44
C LEU A 17 2.66 -18.99 -2.30
N PHE A 18 2.15 -19.18 -1.07
CA PHE A 18 2.97 -19.52 0.08
C PHE A 18 3.24 -21.02 0.08
N VAL A 19 4.49 -21.38 0.38
CA VAL A 19 4.90 -22.77 0.61
C VAL A 19 5.11 -22.93 2.11
N VAL A 20 4.41 -23.92 2.67
CA VAL A 20 4.50 -24.28 4.08
C VAL A 20 4.78 -25.77 4.20
N ASP A 21 5.47 -26.17 5.25
CA ASP A 21 5.70 -27.58 5.57
C ASP A 21 4.47 -28.24 6.23
N GLU A 22 4.58 -29.53 6.55
CA GLU A 22 3.52 -30.29 7.24
C GLU A 22 3.24 -29.80 8.67
N ALA A 23 4.16 -29.02 9.26
CA ALA A 23 4.03 -28.39 10.56
C ALA A 23 3.55 -26.93 10.48
N GLU A 24 3.07 -26.51 9.31
CA GLU A 24 2.65 -25.13 9.00
C GLU A 24 3.77 -24.07 9.11
N ALA A 25 5.04 -24.50 9.11
CA ALA A 25 6.18 -23.61 9.07
C ALA A 25 6.35 -23.04 7.66
N PHE A 26 6.57 -21.73 7.58
CA PHE A 26 6.75 -21.03 6.32
C PHE A 26 8.12 -21.33 5.69
N GLU A 27 8.12 -21.94 4.50
CA GLU A 27 9.33 -22.32 3.77
C GLU A 27 9.67 -21.34 2.62
N GLY A 28 8.70 -20.56 2.14
CA GLY A 28 8.96 -19.52 1.14
C GLY A 28 7.77 -19.19 0.26
N VAL A 29 8.04 -18.47 -0.82
CA VAL A 29 7.03 -18.05 -1.79
C VAL A 29 7.43 -18.53 -3.18
N VAL A 30 6.45 -18.99 -3.95
CA VAL A 30 6.61 -19.37 -5.36
C VAL A 30 5.67 -18.54 -6.22
N SER A 31 6.13 -18.05 -7.37
CA SER A 31 5.25 -17.37 -8.32
C SER A 31 4.54 -18.39 -9.22
N LEU A 32 3.33 -18.06 -9.68
CA LEU A 32 2.65 -18.89 -10.69
C LEU A 32 3.44 -18.97 -12.00
N ALA A 33 4.24 -17.94 -12.31
CA ALA A 33 5.10 -17.95 -13.49
C ALA A 33 6.19 -19.01 -13.36
N ASP A 34 6.84 -19.12 -12.19
CA ASP A 34 7.87 -20.12 -11.93
C ASP A 34 7.29 -21.54 -11.99
N LEU A 35 6.09 -21.73 -11.44
CA LEU A 35 5.38 -23.02 -11.54
C LEU A 35 5.05 -23.42 -12.97
N ARG A 36 4.67 -22.46 -13.83
CA ARG A 36 4.34 -22.73 -15.23
C ARG A 36 5.57 -23.04 -16.08
N ASN A 37 6.72 -22.52 -15.69
CA ASN A 37 7.99 -22.71 -16.40
C ASN A 37 8.87 -23.81 -15.77
N ALA A 38 8.39 -24.45 -14.69
CA ALA A 38 9.13 -25.46 -13.98
C ALA A 38 9.31 -26.74 -14.81
N ASP A 39 10.49 -27.35 -14.70
CA ASP A 39 10.74 -28.67 -15.26
C ASP A 39 9.85 -29.73 -14.58
N ALA A 40 9.50 -30.79 -15.31
CA ALA A 40 8.60 -31.84 -14.82
C ALA A 40 9.08 -32.57 -13.54
N GLY A 41 10.35 -32.42 -13.15
CA GLY A 41 10.94 -32.96 -11.93
C GLY A 41 11.18 -31.94 -10.81
N ALA A 42 10.85 -30.67 -11.01
CA ALA A 42 11.05 -29.63 -9.99
C ALA A 42 10.03 -29.80 -8.85
N THR A 43 10.49 -29.65 -7.60
CA THR A 43 9.63 -29.69 -6.42
C THR A 43 9.29 -28.26 -5.98
N LEU A 44 8.18 -28.10 -5.26
CA LEU A 44 7.83 -26.80 -4.67
C LEU A 44 8.93 -26.24 -3.78
N ALA A 45 9.62 -27.10 -3.03
CA ALA A 45 10.76 -26.72 -2.19
C ALA A 45 11.93 -26.13 -3.01
N THR A 46 12.19 -26.66 -4.22
CA THR A 46 13.25 -26.13 -5.10
C THR A 46 12.87 -24.82 -5.79
N LEU A 47 11.58 -24.55 -5.93
CA LEU A 47 11.06 -23.33 -6.56
C LEU A 47 10.75 -22.23 -5.54
N ALA A 48 10.60 -22.59 -4.27
CA ALA A 48 10.33 -21.65 -3.20
C ALA A 48 11.53 -20.75 -2.95
N VAL A 49 11.30 -19.44 -2.96
CA VAL A 49 12.29 -18.43 -2.60
C VAL A 49 11.87 -17.81 -1.29
N MET A 50 12.80 -17.69 -0.33
CA MET A 50 12.55 -16.99 0.92
C MET A 50 12.57 -15.47 0.67
N PRO A 51 11.41 -14.79 0.71
CA PRO A 51 11.37 -13.35 0.48
C PRO A 51 11.97 -12.59 1.68
N GLN A 52 12.35 -11.34 1.43
CA GLN A 52 12.63 -10.41 2.52
C GLN A 52 11.35 -10.16 3.34
N THR A 53 11.53 -9.86 4.63
CA THR A 53 10.43 -9.72 5.57
C THR A 53 10.23 -8.27 6.02
N VAL A 54 8.98 -7.90 6.28
CA VAL A 54 8.59 -6.62 6.88
C VAL A 54 7.55 -6.83 7.97
N GLY A 55 7.57 -6.00 9.00
CA GLY A 55 6.61 -6.06 10.09
C GLY A 55 5.29 -5.38 9.75
N THR A 56 4.19 -5.79 10.38
CA THR A 56 2.87 -5.16 10.20
C THR A 56 2.82 -3.69 10.64
N ARG A 57 3.68 -3.32 11.60
CA ARG A 57 3.81 -1.97 12.16
C ARG A 57 4.75 -1.07 11.36
N ASP A 58 5.48 -1.62 10.40
CA ASP A 58 6.35 -0.83 9.54
C ASP A 58 5.52 0.12 8.67
N ASP A 59 6.12 1.25 8.35
CA ASP A 59 5.50 2.20 7.43
C ASP A 59 5.65 1.71 5.97
N LEU A 60 4.76 2.20 5.11
CA LEU A 60 4.78 1.85 3.69
C LEU A 60 6.06 2.34 2.97
N ARG A 61 6.77 3.33 3.53
CA ARG A 61 8.00 3.87 2.93
C ARG A 61 9.15 2.88 3.14
N THR A 62 9.29 2.33 4.33
CA THR A 62 10.23 1.27 4.69
C THR A 62 9.95 0.04 3.84
N ALA A 63 8.69 -0.39 3.78
CA ALA A 63 8.32 -1.54 2.95
C ALA A 63 8.61 -1.33 1.45
N ALA A 64 8.39 -0.12 0.92
CA ALA A 64 8.77 0.21 -0.46
C ALA A 64 10.29 0.22 -0.66
N GLY A 65 11.05 0.66 0.36
CA GLY A 65 12.50 0.65 0.35
C GLY A 65 13.09 -0.76 0.31
N GLU A 66 12.56 -1.66 1.15
CA GLU A 66 12.95 -3.08 1.14
C GLU A 66 12.57 -3.74 -0.20
N LEU A 67 11.38 -3.44 -0.73
CA LEU A 67 10.94 -3.99 -2.01
C LEU A 67 11.84 -3.56 -3.18
N ALA A 68 12.36 -2.31 -3.15
CA ALA A 68 13.31 -1.82 -4.14
C ALA A 68 14.71 -2.43 -4.01
N ARG A 69 15.06 -2.96 -2.83
CA ARG A 69 16.32 -3.69 -2.57
C ARG A 69 16.19 -5.17 -2.87
N SER A 70 14.97 -5.69 -2.91
CA SER A 70 14.68 -7.07 -3.25
C SER A 70 15.13 -7.39 -4.68
N PRO A 71 15.88 -8.48 -4.92
CA PRO A 71 16.28 -8.90 -6.25
C PRO A 71 15.07 -9.05 -7.18
N GLY A 72 15.11 -8.40 -8.34
CA GLY A 72 14.02 -8.46 -9.33
C GLY A 72 12.69 -7.83 -8.87
N ASN A 73 12.69 -7.02 -7.81
CA ASN A 73 11.47 -6.52 -7.15
C ASN A 73 10.56 -7.66 -6.68
N GLY A 74 11.17 -8.76 -6.21
CA GLY A 74 10.47 -9.89 -5.62
C GLY A 74 9.58 -9.45 -4.44
N PRO A 75 8.54 -10.23 -4.14
CA PRO A 75 7.58 -9.90 -3.10
C PRO A 75 8.25 -9.87 -1.71
N LEU A 76 7.60 -9.18 -0.77
CA LEU A 76 7.99 -9.17 0.64
C LEU A 76 6.99 -9.97 1.47
N ALA A 77 7.46 -10.80 2.40
CA ALA A 77 6.62 -11.45 3.39
C ALA A 77 6.30 -10.48 4.54
N VAL A 78 5.04 -10.44 4.94
CA VAL A 78 4.61 -9.64 6.09
C VAL A 78 4.52 -10.54 7.31
N VAL A 79 5.24 -10.17 8.36
CA VAL A 79 5.35 -10.95 9.61
C VAL A 79 4.65 -10.21 10.75
N GLU A 80 3.85 -10.94 11.52
CA GLU A 80 3.27 -10.50 12.79
C GLU A 80 3.51 -11.61 13.82
N ASP A 81 4.06 -11.27 14.99
CA ASP A 81 4.32 -12.20 16.09
C ASP A 81 5.03 -13.51 15.66
N HIS A 82 6.04 -13.39 14.78
CA HIS A 82 6.82 -14.48 14.17
C HIS A 82 6.08 -15.37 13.17
N THR A 83 4.85 -15.01 12.80
CA THR A 83 4.06 -15.71 11.79
C THR A 83 3.95 -14.87 10.52
N VAL A 84 4.09 -15.50 9.35
CA VAL A 84 3.82 -14.82 8.07
C VAL A 84 2.31 -14.73 7.87
N ILE A 85 1.80 -13.51 7.80
CA ILE A 85 0.35 -13.23 7.67
C ILE A 85 -0.05 -12.77 6.27
N GLY A 86 0.92 -12.47 5.40
CA GLY A 86 0.61 -11.92 4.08
C GLY A 86 1.83 -11.62 3.22
N LEU A 87 1.54 -11.15 2.00
CA LEU A 87 2.54 -10.82 1.00
C LEU A 87 2.32 -9.41 0.48
N LEU A 88 3.41 -8.64 0.38
CA LEU A 88 3.40 -7.31 -0.20
C LEU A 88 4.16 -7.32 -1.53
N THR A 89 3.46 -6.97 -2.60
CA THR A 89 4.01 -6.89 -3.95
C THR A 89 4.11 -5.43 -4.40
N LEU A 90 4.91 -5.15 -5.44
CA LEU A 90 5.02 -3.81 -6.02
C LEU A 90 3.65 -3.22 -6.41
N PRO A 91 2.74 -3.96 -7.09
CA PRO A 91 1.39 -3.47 -7.37
C PRO A 91 0.61 -3.04 -6.13
N ASN A 92 0.73 -3.79 -5.02
CA ASN A 92 0.05 -3.46 -3.75
C ASN A 92 0.57 -2.12 -3.20
N VAL A 93 1.88 -1.94 -3.19
CA VAL A 93 2.53 -0.69 -2.74
C VAL A 93 2.10 0.49 -3.62
N LEU A 94 2.18 0.35 -4.94
CA LEU A 94 1.80 1.41 -5.89
C LEU A 94 0.32 1.79 -5.76
N ARG A 95 -0.57 0.80 -5.59
CA ARG A 95 -2.00 1.04 -5.37
C ARG A 95 -2.24 1.81 -4.08
N ALA A 96 -1.56 1.44 -2.99
CA ALA A 96 -1.67 2.15 -1.72
C ALA A 96 -1.18 3.61 -1.82
N TYR A 97 -0.09 3.86 -2.55
CA TYR A 97 0.38 5.22 -2.84
C TYR A 97 -0.62 6.04 -3.66
N ARG A 98 -1.20 5.44 -4.71
CA ARG A 98 -2.21 6.12 -5.54
C ARG A 98 -3.44 6.51 -4.73
N LYS A 99 -3.97 5.58 -3.93
CA LYS A 99 -5.12 5.83 -3.05
C LYS A 99 -4.83 6.98 -2.06
N ARG A 100 -3.60 7.07 -1.55
CA ARG A 100 -3.18 8.19 -0.68
C ARG A 100 -3.12 9.52 -1.42
N GLN A 101 -2.61 9.53 -2.65
CA GLN A 101 -2.59 10.76 -3.46
C GLN A 101 -4.00 11.26 -3.76
N GLU A 102 -4.90 10.36 -4.16
CA GLU A 102 -6.32 10.68 -4.40
C GLU A 102 -6.99 11.27 -3.14
N ALA A 103 -6.82 10.63 -1.98
CA ALA A 103 -7.38 11.11 -0.72
C ALA A 103 -6.81 12.49 -0.31
N ASN A 104 -5.52 12.72 -0.52
CA ASN A 104 -4.89 14.02 -0.23
C ASN A 104 -5.42 15.11 -1.18
N MET A 105 -5.59 14.81 -2.46
CA MET A 105 -6.12 15.76 -3.44
C MET A 105 -7.56 16.17 -3.12
N GLU A 106 -8.41 15.23 -2.70
CA GLU A 106 -9.77 15.53 -2.23
C GLU A 106 -9.76 16.43 -0.99
N HIS A 107 -8.87 16.14 -0.03
CA HIS A 107 -8.74 16.93 1.18
C HIS A 107 -8.28 18.36 0.89
N ASP A 108 -7.25 18.52 0.05
CA ASP A 108 -6.73 19.83 -0.36
C ASP A 108 -7.77 20.65 -1.12
N ALA A 109 -8.55 20.02 -2.00
CA ALA A 109 -9.65 20.66 -2.70
C ALA A 109 -10.71 21.19 -1.70
N SER A 110 -11.06 20.41 -0.67
CA SER A 110 -12.02 20.83 0.35
C SER A 110 -11.53 22.03 1.18
N ILE A 111 -10.24 22.08 1.52
CA ILE A 111 -9.61 23.19 2.25
C ILE A 111 -9.63 24.46 1.40
N LEU A 112 -9.25 24.36 0.13
CA LEU A 112 -9.24 25.49 -0.80
C LEU A 112 -10.64 26.08 -0.99
N LEU A 113 -11.66 25.23 -1.13
CA LEU A 113 -13.06 25.66 -1.22
C LEU A 113 -13.53 26.36 0.05
N HIS A 114 -13.18 25.83 1.23
CA HIS A 114 -13.52 26.44 2.52
C HIS A 114 -12.89 27.83 2.68
N ARG A 115 -11.60 27.97 2.35
CA ARG A 115 -10.89 29.26 2.35
C ARG A 115 -11.53 30.26 1.39
N ARG A 116 -11.90 29.82 0.19
CA ARG A 116 -12.58 30.67 -0.80
C ARG A 116 -13.93 31.18 -0.27
N ARG A 117 -14.71 30.31 0.37
CA ARG A 117 -16.00 30.69 0.98
C ARG A 117 -15.82 31.75 2.06
N LEU A 118 -14.87 31.55 2.97
CA LEU A 118 -14.55 32.53 4.02
C LEU A 118 -14.12 33.88 3.44
N LYS A 119 -13.27 33.87 2.40
CA LYS A 119 -12.83 35.10 1.72
C LYS A 119 -14.01 35.87 1.13
N VAL A 120 -14.92 35.18 0.43
CA VAL A 120 -16.14 35.80 -0.13
C VAL A 120 -17.02 36.39 0.96
N MET A 121 -17.24 35.68 2.08
CA MET A 121 -18.04 36.18 3.20
C MET A 121 -17.42 37.45 3.83
N VAL A 122 -16.10 37.46 4.03
CA VAL A 122 -15.38 38.62 4.58
C VAL A 122 -15.50 39.82 3.63
N GLN A 123 -15.30 39.60 2.32
CA GLN A 123 -15.47 40.64 1.30
C GLN A 123 -16.91 41.18 1.27
N GLY A 124 -17.91 40.29 1.37
CA GLY A 124 -19.32 40.67 1.46
C GLY A 124 -19.61 41.56 2.68
N LYS A 125 -19.14 41.17 3.87
CA LYS A 125 -19.27 41.98 5.09
C LYS A 125 -18.62 43.36 4.96
N GLN A 126 -17.45 43.44 4.32
CA GLN A 126 -16.77 44.72 4.09
C GLN A 126 -17.53 45.63 3.13
N LEU A 127 -18.14 45.07 2.07
CA LEU A 127 -18.98 45.82 1.15
C LEU A 127 -20.24 46.36 1.84
N PHE A 128 -20.96 45.52 2.59
CA PHE A 128 -22.13 45.95 3.37
C PHE A 128 -21.78 47.05 4.37
N ARG A 129 -20.65 46.93 5.09
CA ARG A 129 -20.21 47.95 6.04
C ARG A 129 -19.88 49.29 5.36
N LYS A 130 -19.24 49.27 4.20
CA LYS A 130 -18.94 50.49 3.42
C LYS A 130 -20.19 51.17 2.85
N VAL A 131 -21.20 50.39 2.47
CA VAL A 131 -22.49 50.92 1.96
C VAL A 131 -23.31 51.53 3.10
N LEU A 132 -23.33 50.89 4.28
CA LEU A 132 -24.02 51.41 5.47
C LEU A 132 -23.38 52.68 6.05
N LEU A 133 -22.06 52.84 5.96
CA LEU A 133 -21.33 54.03 6.45
C LEU A 133 -21.31 55.20 5.45
N ARG A 134 -21.89 55.05 4.25
CA ARG A 134 -21.99 56.11 3.23
C ARG A 134 -23.37 56.79 3.18
N LYS A 135 -24.27 56.43 4.10
CA LYS A 135 -25.49 57.18 4.42
C LYS A 135 -25.28 57.94 5.72
#